data_AF-A0A0L0EUR6-F1
#
_entry.id   AF-A0A0L0EUR6-F1
#
_cell.length_a   1.000
_cell.length_b   1.000
_cell.length_c   1.000
_cell.angle_alpha   90.00
_cell.angle_beta   90.00
_cell.angle_gamma   90.00
#
_symmetry.space_group_name_H-M   'P 1'
#
loop_
_entity.id
_entity.type
_entity.pdbx_description
1 polymer ?
#
loop_
_entity_poly.entity_id
_entity_poly.type
_entity_poly.pdbx_seq_one_letter_code
_entity_poly.pdbx_strand_id
1 'polypeptide(L)'
;MLSDSLKRKVLALFIPYCDASRDIELLLSQQGFSAHELLQQFEGAFLDTNTHYRFMQEIGKEQVGSIDGGIATYIGEHATGYKSPYLEQLERERDERNGMSFDQFRESGPRLWELELDETRKSRLKFQFEQREKFATQKQSFDIQFDEHKRKEAECFSDNELTSASGVTMDSLKQTIDAELGSLGFEESKRYSSKTYPIFSKALTNEYMLCCGIGNSDDIFLQANCGRINLAFHIREKSFRKAKVEVSPHTEVSGSEKFLILDICAIVPYFADAYASFSSPQELKLNIKAQVTLFNLVFRELEGEVAALLAANS
;
A
#
# COMPACT_ATOMS: atom_id res chain seq x y z
N MET A 1 14.73 -20.03 -8.67
CA MET A 1 15.16 -18.65 -8.34
C MET A 1 14.14 -17.73 -8.98
N LEU A 2 13.51 -16.82 -8.23
CA LEU A 2 12.68 -15.77 -8.83
C LEU A 2 13.63 -14.80 -9.53
N SER A 3 13.91 -15.04 -10.80
CA SER A 3 14.72 -14.13 -11.61
C SER A 3 14.07 -12.75 -11.68
N ASP A 4 14.86 -11.69 -11.81
CA ASP A 4 14.34 -10.33 -11.92
C ASP A 4 13.40 -10.17 -13.12
N SER A 5 13.66 -10.90 -14.21
CA SER A 5 12.76 -10.95 -15.36
C SER A 5 11.39 -11.53 -15.00
N LEU A 6 11.34 -12.61 -14.22
CA LEU A 6 10.09 -13.21 -13.77
C LEU A 6 9.35 -12.29 -12.81
N LYS A 7 10.05 -11.66 -11.86
CA LYS A 7 9.45 -10.68 -10.95
C LYS A 7 8.80 -9.53 -11.71
N ARG A 8 9.50 -8.94 -12.67
CA ARG A 8 8.96 -7.88 -13.54
C ARG A 8 7.72 -8.33 -14.30
N LYS A 9 7.71 -9.54 -14.85
CA LYS A 9 6.54 -10.10 -15.56
C LYS A 9 5.33 -10.23 -14.65
N VAL A 10 5.53 -10.72 -13.41
CA VAL A 10 4.45 -10.83 -12.42
C VAL A 10 3.93 -9.46 -12.02
N LEU A 11 4.81 -8.50 -11.68
CA LEU A 11 4.39 -7.14 -11.30
C LEU A 11 3.69 -6.39 -12.45
N ALA A 12 4.09 -6.64 -13.70
CA ALA A 12 3.46 -6.05 -14.87
C ALA A 12 1.97 -6.44 -15.02
N LEU A 13 1.53 -7.57 -14.46
CA LEU A 13 0.12 -7.97 -14.45
C LEU A 13 -0.76 -7.03 -13.62
N PHE A 14 -0.19 -6.31 -12.66
CA PHE A 14 -0.94 -5.44 -11.74
C PHE A 14 -1.09 -4.01 -12.30
N ILE A 15 -0.24 -3.59 -13.24
CA ILE A 15 -0.24 -2.23 -13.81
C ILE A 15 -1.61 -1.84 -14.41
N PRO A 16 -2.32 -2.70 -15.16
CA PRO A 16 -3.65 -2.36 -15.67
C PRO A 16 -4.70 -2.07 -14.57
N TYR A 17 -4.52 -2.62 -13.36
CA TYR A 17 -5.44 -2.37 -12.26
C TYR A 17 -5.27 -0.97 -11.66
N CYS A 18 -4.07 -0.37 -11.78
CA CYS A 18 -3.90 1.04 -11.46
C CYS A 18 -4.69 1.94 -12.42
N ASP A 19 -4.79 1.58 -13.70
CA ASP A 19 -5.63 2.30 -14.66
C ASP A 19 -7.12 2.11 -14.39
N ALA A 20 -7.51 0.92 -13.95
CA ALA A 20 -8.87 0.56 -13.56
C ALA A 20 -9.20 0.88 -12.09
N SER A 21 -8.38 1.65 -11.39
CA SER A 21 -8.52 1.87 -9.95
C SER A 21 -9.88 2.44 -9.55
N ARG A 22 -10.54 3.24 -10.41
CA ARG A 22 -11.91 3.76 -10.16
C ARG A 22 -12.95 2.65 -10.04
N ASP A 23 -12.84 1.60 -10.85
CA ASP A 23 -13.76 0.47 -10.79
C ASP A 23 -13.54 -0.33 -9.50
N ILE A 24 -12.28 -0.45 -9.07
CA ILE A 24 -11.90 -1.09 -7.80
C ILE A 24 -12.40 -0.27 -6.60
N GLU A 25 -12.24 1.05 -6.63
CA GLU A 25 -12.78 1.98 -5.62
C GLU A 25 -14.29 1.83 -5.48
N LEU A 26 -15.02 1.78 -6.60
CA LEU A 26 -16.46 1.56 -6.58
C LEU A 26 -16.82 0.23 -5.91
N LEU A 27 -16.08 -0.85 -6.20
CA LEU A 27 -16.30 -2.16 -5.58
C LEU A 27 -15.93 -2.18 -4.09
N LEU A 28 -14.91 -1.43 -3.68
CA LEU A 28 -14.55 -1.24 -2.27
C LEU A 28 -15.64 -0.47 -1.53
N SER A 29 -16.13 0.63 -2.10
CA SER A 29 -17.19 1.47 -1.51
C SER A 29 -18.52 0.73 -1.43
N GLN A 30 -18.87 -0.09 -2.42
CA GLN A 30 -20.01 -1.01 -2.34
C GLN A 30 -19.88 -2.05 -1.23
N GLN A 31 -18.64 -2.40 -0.85
CA GLN A 31 -18.35 -3.29 0.27
C GLN A 31 -18.22 -2.56 1.62
N GLY A 32 -18.36 -1.23 1.65
CA GLY A 32 -18.30 -0.42 2.87
C GLY A 32 -16.93 0.21 3.17
N PHE A 33 -15.99 0.19 2.23
CA PHE A 33 -14.67 0.81 2.35
C PHE A 33 -14.56 2.02 1.43
N SER A 34 -14.73 3.22 1.96
CA SER A 34 -14.85 4.48 1.21
C SER A 34 -14.03 5.63 1.81
N ALA A 35 -13.34 5.45 2.94
CA ALA A 35 -12.53 6.49 3.57
C ALA A 35 -11.42 7.04 2.65
N HIS A 36 -10.90 6.22 1.74
CA HIS A 36 -9.92 6.63 0.74
C HIS A 36 -10.46 7.72 -0.22
N GLU A 37 -11.76 7.70 -0.53
CA GLU A 37 -12.41 8.71 -1.38
C GLU A 37 -12.36 10.11 -0.74
N LEU A 38 -12.50 10.19 0.59
CA LEU A 38 -12.43 11.46 1.32
C LEU A 38 -11.02 12.08 1.23
N LEU A 39 -9.97 11.27 1.35
CA LEU A 39 -8.59 11.72 1.20
C LEU A 39 -8.33 12.22 -0.21
N GLN A 40 -8.78 11.48 -1.22
CA GLN A 40 -8.67 11.88 -2.62
C GLN A 40 -9.41 13.18 -2.92
N GLN A 41 -10.61 13.37 -2.37
CA GLN A 41 -11.37 14.60 -2.54
C GLN A 41 -10.66 15.78 -1.86
N PHE A 42 -10.15 15.58 -0.64
CA PHE A 42 -9.44 16.62 0.09
C PHE A 42 -8.14 17.02 -0.61
N GLU A 43 -7.30 16.06 -0.98
CA GLU A 43 -6.04 16.32 -1.68
C GLU A 43 -6.30 16.88 -3.08
N GLY A 44 -7.30 16.36 -3.80
CA GLY A 44 -7.71 16.81 -5.13
C GLY A 44 -8.32 18.22 -5.20
N ALA A 45 -8.93 18.70 -4.12
CA ALA A 45 -9.71 19.95 -4.11
C ALA A 45 -8.88 21.23 -4.27
N PHE A 46 -7.55 21.16 -4.18
CA PHE A 46 -6.68 22.34 -4.26
C PHE A 46 -6.50 22.90 -5.67
N LEU A 47 -6.73 22.09 -6.72
CA LEU A 47 -6.65 22.56 -8.10
C LEU A 47 -7.56 21.76 -9.05
N ASP A 48 -7.21 20.51 -9.34
CA ASP A 48 -8.02 19.62 -10.18
C ASP A 48 -7.93 18.16 -9.69
N THR A 49 -9.06 17.64 -9.23
CA THR A 49 -9.19 16.28 -8.73
C THR A 49 -8.85 15.24 -9.81
N ASN A 50 -9.19 15.46 -11.08
CA ASN A 50 -8.96 14.45 -12.12
C ASN A 50 -7.48 14.32 -12.49
N THR A 51 -6.78 15.43 -12.69
CA THR A 51 -5.34 15.43 -12.95
C THR A 51 -4.56 14.88 -11.77
N HIS A 52 -4.94 15.28 -10.55
CA HIS A 52 -4.36 14.74 -9.33
C HIS A 52 -4.57 13.23 -9.21
N TYR A 53 -5.79 12.75 -9.49
CA TYR A 53 -6.09 11.33 -9.47
C TYR A 53 -5.25 10.55 -10.47
N ARG A 54 -5.14 11.03 -11.72
CA ARG A 54 -4.27 10.44 -12.73
C ARG A 54 -2.82 10.38 -12.25
N PHE A 55 -2.32 11.45 -11.66
CA PHE A 55 -0.97 11.48 -11.08
C PHE A 55 -0.79 10.37 -10.03
N MET A 56 -1.76 10.20 -9.13
CA MET A 56 -1.73 9.15 -8.11
C MET A 56 -1.78 7.75 -8.70
N GLN A 57 -2.56 7.51 -9.75
CA GLN A 57 -2.57 6.23 -10.47
C GLN A 57 -1.19 5.91 -11.05
N GLU A 58 -0.52 6.89 -11.65
CA GLU A 58 0.82 6.71 -12.23
C GLU A 58 1.89 6.43 -11.16
N ILE A 59 1.78 7.07 -9.99
CA ILE A 59 2.60 6.73 -8.82
C ILE A 59 2.35 5.29 -8.37
N GLY A 60 1.08 4.88 -8.34
CA GLY A 60 0.68 3.52 -8.03
C GLY A 60 1.33 2.49 -8.96
N LYS A 61 1.41 2.78 -10.27
CA LYS A 61 2.07 1.93 -11.27
C LYS A 61 3.57 1.74 -10.99
N GLU A 62 4.27 2.82 -10.64
CA GLU A 62 5.70 2.72 -10.31
C GLU A 62 5.94 1.97 -8.99
N GLN A 63 5.06 2.14 -8.01
CA GLN A 63 5.13 1.45 -6.72
C GLN A 63 4.84 -0.05 -6.85
N VAL A 64 3.71 -0.43 -7.48
CA VAL A 64 3.38 -1.84 -7.70
C VAL A 64 4.35 -2.50 -8.69
N GLY A 65 4.89 -1.73 -9.63
CA GLY A 65 5.91 -2.18 -10.56
C GLY A 65 7.29 -2.38 -9.94
N SER A 66 7.52 -1.91 -8.70
CA SER A 66 8.83 -1.95 -8.04
C SER A 66 9.17 -3.33 -7.47
N ILE A 67 10.36 -3.83 -7.82
CA ILE A 67 10.85 -5.15 -7.41
C ILE A 67 11.14 -5.21 -5.89
N ASP A 68 11.42 -4.07 -5.29
CA ASP A 68 11.84 -3.94 -3.89
C ASP A 68 10.67 -3.61 -2.95
N GLY A 69 9.42 -3.73 -3.42
CA GLY A 69 8.23 -3.51 -2.61
C GLY A 69 7.92 -2.04 -2.34
N GLY A 70 8.20 -1.16 -3.32
CA GLY A 70 7.58 0.17 -3.36
C GLY A 70 8.04 1.20 -2.33
N ILE A 71 9.03 0.93 -1.47
CA ILE A 71 9.59 1.96 -0.57
C ILE A 71 10.61 2.83 -1.34
N ALA A 72 10.15 3.48 -2.41
CA ALA A 72 10.78 4.67 -2.93
C ALA A 72 10.40 5.80 -1.98
N THR A 73 11.34 6.22 -1.12
CA THR A 73 11.09 7.30 -0.15
C THR A 73 10.86 8.65 -0.85
N TYR A 74 11.13 8.71 -2.17
CA TYR A 74 10.91 9.87 -3.04
C TYR A 74 10.52 9.43 -4.46
N ILE A 75 9.59 10.16 -5.08
CA ILE A 75 9.25 10.04 -6.50
C ILE A 75 10.53 10.26 -7.32
N GLY A 76 10.89 9.31 -8.18
CA GLY A 76 12.05 9.41 -9.07
C GLY A 76 13.35 8.72 -8.60
N GLU A 77 13.44 8.24 -7.36
CA GLU A 77 14.63 7.49 -6.91
C GLU A 77 14.41 5.96 -7.06
N HIS A 78 15.17 5.38 -8.00
CA HIS A 78 15.40 3.93 -8.14
C HIS A 78 14.16 3.04 -8.33
N ALA A 79 13.17 3.47 -9.13
CA ALA A 79 12.21 2.52 -9.71
C ALA A 79 12.97 1.52 -10.60
N THR A 80 13.30 0.35 -10.06
CA THR A 80 13.96 -0.74 -10.79
C THR A 80 13.00 -1.46 -11.73
N GLY A 81 11.71 -1.13 -11.67
CA GLY A 81 10.60 -1.78 -12.38
C GLY A 81 9.95 -0.96 -13.50
N TYR A 82 8.62 -0.83 -13.46
CA TYR A 82 7.86 0.03 -14.39
C TYR A 82 8.20 1.50 -14.14
N LYS A 83 8.38 2.26 -15.23
CA LYS A 83 8.53 3.72 -15.21
C LYS A 83 7.38 4.34 -15.96
N SER A 84 6.68 5.27 -15.34
CA SER A 84 5.54 5.95 -15.94
C SER A 84 6.03 6.97 -16.98
N PRO A 85 5.64 6.84 -18.26
CA PRO A 85 5.96 7.86 -19.27
C PRO A 85 5.37 9.22 -18.93
N TYR A 86 4.27 9.25 -18.17
CA TYR A 86 3.64 10.48 -17.70
C TYR A 86 4.48 11.16 -16.62
N LEU A 87 4.96 10.42 -15.62
CA LEU A 87 5.83 10.99 -14.58
C LEU A 87 7.17 11.43 -15.15
N GLU A 88 7.77 10.65 -16.06
CA GLU A 88 8.99 11.03 -16.78
C GLU A 88 8.80 12.29 -17.65
N GLN A 89 7.59 12.51 -18.18
CA GLN A 89 7.26 13.75 -18.87
C GLN A 89 7.22 14.93 -17.88
N LEU A 90 6.52 14.79 -16.75
CA LEU A 90 6.42 15.85 -15.73
C LEU A 90 7.79 16.22 -15.14
N GLU A 91 8.67 15.23 -14.93
CA GLU A 91 10.04 15.46 -14.49
C GLU A 91 10.84 16.29 -15.49
N ARG A 92 10.74 15.96 -16.79
CA ARG A 92 11.39 16.74 -17.86
C ARG A 92 10.85 18.16 -17.92
N GLU A 93 9.54 18.34 -17.84
CA GLU A 93 8.90 19.66 -17.83
C GLU A 93 9.35 20.52 -16.63
N ARG A 94 9.52 19.91 -15.45
CA ARG A 94 10.09 20.58 -14.27
C ARG A 94 11.53 21.03 -14.53
N ASP A 95 12.37 20.13 -15.05
CA ASP A 95 13.79 20.41 -15.27
C ASP A 95 13.98 21.48 -16.36
N GLU A 96 13.18 21.44 -17.43
CA GLU A 96 13.13 22.46 -18.48
C GLU A 96 12.70 23.82 -17.93
N ARG A 97 11.65 23.86 -17.11
CA ARG A 97 11.16 25.10 -16.46
C ARG A 97 12.21 25.73 -15.54
N ASN A 98 12.99 24.90 -14.85
CA ASN A 98 14.03 25.36 -13.91
C ASN A 98 15.39 25.60 -14.58
N GLY A 99 15.58 25.14 -15.82
CA GLY A 99 16.83 25.26 -16.57
C GLY A 99 17.98 24.40 -16.00
N MET A 100 17.67 23.41 -15.17
CA MET A 100 18.65 22.53 -14.51
C MET A 100 18.01 21.20 -14.11
N SER A 101 18.83 20.18 -13.84
CA SER A 101 18.32 18.88 -13.41
C SER A 101 17.71 18.95 -12.00
N PHE A 102 16.89 17.95 -11.65
CA PHE A 102 16.34 17.83 -10.29
C PHE A 102 17.39 17.93 -9.19
N ASP A 103 18.50 17.20 -9.30
CA ASP A 103 19.54 17.16 -8.27
C ASP A 103 20.15 18.55 -8.06
N GLN A 104 20.44 19.26 -9.15
CA GLN A 104 20.95 20.63 -9.12
C GLN A 104 19.90 21.60 -8.55
N PHE A 105 18.64 21.43 -8.95
CA PHE A 105 17.55 22.24 -8.47
C PHE A 105 17.35 22.07 -6.97
N ARG A 106 17.36 20.84 -6.46
CA ARG A 106 17.24 20.52 -5.03
C ARG A 106 18.35 21.17 -4.21
N GLU A 107 19.59 21.15 -4.72
CA GLU A 107 20.73 21.78 -4.07
C GLU A 107 20.66 23.32 -4.02
N SER A 108 19.89 23.96 -4.92
CA SER A 108 19.69 25.41 -4.89
C SER A 108 18.80 25.92 -3.74
N GLY A 109 18.24 25.01 -2.94
CA GLY A 109 17.36 25.33 -1.80
C GLY A 109 15.97 25.84 -2.19
N PRO A 110 15.25 25.18 -3.12
CA PRO A 110 13.92 25.60 -3.52
C PRO A 110 12.91 25.35 -2.39
N ARG A 111 11.77 26.02 -2.46
CA ARG A 111 10.67 25.76 -1.54
C ARG A 111 10.10 24.38 -1.82
N LEU A 112 9.61 23.69 -0.79
CA LEU A 112 9.13 22.30 -0.93
C LEU A 112 8.08 22.11 -2.04
N TRP A 113 7.19 23.08 -2.24
CA TRP A 113 6.17 22.98 -3.30
C TRP A 113 6.72 23.19 -4.71
N GLU A 114 7.92 23.74 -4.87
CA GLU A 114 8.57 23.89 -6.18
C GLU A 114 9.20 22.58 -6.65
N LEU A 115 9.43 21.65 -5.72
CA LEU A 115 9.89 20.28 -6.00
C LEU A 115 8.77 19.35 -6.44
N GLU A 116 7.51 19.70 -6.14
CA GLU A 116 6.34 18.85 -6.38
C GLU A 116 5.97 18.84 -7.87
N LEU A 117 5.72 17.63 -8.39
CA LEU A 117 5.34 17.39 -9.79
C LEU A 117 3.83 17.51 -9.99
N ASP A 118 3.04 17.15 -8.99
CA ASP A 118 1.59 17.31 -9.03
C ASP A 118 1.18 18.75 -8.68
N GLU A 119 0.59 19.46 -9.64
CA GLU A 119 0.19 20.86 -9.46
C GLU A 119 -0.86 21.04 -8.35
N THR A 120 -1.66 20.01 -8.07
CA THR A 120 -2.62 20.03 -6.96
C THR A 120 -1.90 19.97 -5.60
N ARG A 121 -1.00 19.00 -5.38
CA ARG A 121 -0.15 18.93 -4.17
C ARG A 121 0.72 20.16 -4.01
N LYS A 122 1.27 20.70 -5.10
CA LYS A 122 2.02 21.97 -5.11
C LYS A 122 1.15 23.12 -4.62
N SER A 123 -0.08 23.23 -5.12
CA SER A 123 -1.05 24.24 -4.68
C SER A 123 -1.42 24.07 -3.21
N ARG A 124 -1.61 22.83 -2.75
CA ARG A 124 -1.84 22.50 -1.32
C ARG A 124 -0.67 22.93 -0.45
N LEU A 125 0.55 22.54 -0.79
CA LEU A 125 1.76 22.89 -0.04
C LEU A 125 1.92 24.41 0.02
N LYS A 126 1.78 25.10 -1.12
CA LYS A 126 1.83 26.56 -1.18
C LYS A 126 0.76 27.19 -0.26
N PHE A 127 -0.48 26.70 -0.31
CA PHE A 127 -1.57 27.18 0.56
C PHE A 127 -1.29 26.91 2.04
N GLN A 128 -0.74 25.75 2.39
CA GLN A 128 -0.31 25.41 3.75
C GLN A 128 0.75 26.40 4.27
N PHE A 129 1.69 26.83 3.42
CA PHE A 129 2.72 27.78 3.82
C PHE A 129 2.24 29.24 3.86
N GLU A 130 1.46 29.67 2.87
CA GLU A 130 1.02 31.07 2.71
C GLU A 130 -0.22 31.41 3.56
N GLN A 131 -1.09 30.44 3.82
CA GLN A 131 -2.36 30.60 4.54
C GLN A 131 -2.50 29.59 5.70
N ARG A 132 -1.46 29.52 6.55
CA ARG A 132 -1.32 28.53 7.64
C ARG A 132 -2.56 28.34 8.50
N GLU A 133 -3.16 29.43 9.00
CA GLU A 133 -4.33 29.35 9.88
C GLU A 133 -5.55 28.78 9.16
N LYS A 134 -5.82 29.25 7.93
CA LYS A 134 -6.94 28.73 7.13
C LYS A 134 -6.74 27.27 6.78
N PHE A 135 -5.52 26.88 6.39
CA PHE A 135 -5.20 25.48 6.13
C PHE A 135 -5.37 24.63 7.39
N ALA A 136 -4.93 25.09 8.56
CA ALA A 136 -5.12 24.38 9.81
C ALA A 136 -6.60 24.17 10.14
N THR A 137 -7.45 25.19 9.95
CA THR A 137 -8.90 25.05 10.14
C THR A 137 -9.52 24.07 9.14
N GLN A 138 -9.14 24.16 7.86
CA GLN A 138 -9.65 23.24 6.83
C GLN A 138 -9.21 21.80 7.10
N LYS A 139 -7.95 21.59 7.48
CA LYS A 139 -7.40 20.28 7.84
C LYS A 139 -8.07 19.71 9.08
N GLN A 140 -8.27 20.51 10.13
CA GLN A 140 -8.99 20.08 11.34
C GLN A 140 -10.43 19.67 11.02
N SER A 141 -11.13 20.44 10.17
CA SER A 141 -12.48 20.07 9.73
C SER A 141 -12.49 18.76 8.94
N PHE A 142 -11.49 18.55 8.08
CA PHE A 142 -11.32 17.30 7.35
C PHE A 142 -11.04 16.12 8.30
N ASP A 143 -10.13 16.29 9.26
CA ASP A 143 -9.74 15.24 10.21
C ASP A 143 -10.95 14.77 11.02
N ILE A 144 -11.80 15.69 11.50
CA ILE A 144 -13.05 15.35 12.20
C ILE A 144 -13.99 14.53 11.30
N GLN A 145 -14.16 14.92 10.03
CA GLN A 145 -15.02 14.21 9.08
C GLN A 145 -14.46 12.83 8.76
N PHE A 146 -13.15 12.74 8.55
CA PHE A 146 -12.45 11.50 8.24
C PHE A 146 -12.54 10.50 9.40
N ASP A 147 -12.29 10.96 10.63
CA ASP A 147 -12.40 10.14 11.84
C ASP A 147 -13.84 9.66 12.07
N GLU A 148 -14.84 10.54 11.88
CA GLU A 148 -16.25 10.15 11.98
C GLU A 148 -16.62 9.10 10.93
N HIS A 149 -16.11 9.25 9.70
CA HIS A 149 -16.34 8.32 8.61
C HIS A 149 -15.70 6.95 8.87
N LYS A 150 -14.43 6.93 9.28
CA LYS A 150 -13.71 5.72 9.70
C LYS A 150 -14.40 5.00 10.85
N ARG A 151 -14.91 5.75 11.84
CA ARG A 151 -15.68 5.19 12.94
C ARG A 151 -16.96 4.51 12.44
N LYS A 152 -17.71 5.15 11.52
CA LYS A 152 -18.91 4.55 10.92
C LYS A 152 -18.59 3.28 10.15
N GLU A 153 -17.52 3.27 9.36
CA GLU A 153 -17.06 2.05 8.69
C GLU A 153 -16.75 0.95 9.72
N ALA A 154 -15.95 1.26 10.75
CA ALA A 154 -15.59 0.31 11.79
C ALA A 154 -16.81 -0.28 12.52
N GLU A 155 -17.84 0.52 12.77
CA GLU A 155 -19.12 0.09 13.36
C GLU A 155 -19.91 -0.85 12.44
N CYS A 156 -19.85 -0.66 11.12
CA CYS A 156 -20.48 -1.57 10.16
C CYS A 156 -19.83 -2.96 10.12
N PHE A 157 -18.54 -3.05 10.46
CA PHE A 157 -17.79 -4.31 10.47
C PHE A 157 -17.53 -4.88 11.86
N SER A 158 -18.00 -4.22 12.92
CA SER A 158 -17.82 -4.74 14.27
C SER A 158 -18.77 -5.91 14.51
N ASP A 159 -18.22 -7.09 14.73
CA ASP A 159 -18.93 -8.15 15.43
C ASP A 159 -19.15 -7.66 16.88
N ASN A 160 -20.38 -7.72 17.39
CA ASN A 160 -20.78 -7.27 18.73
C ASN A 160 -19.99 -7.90 19.90
N GLU A 161 -19.03 -8.79 19.64
CA GLU A 161 -18.31 -9.60 20.62
C GLU A 161 -16.98 -9.01 21.12
N LEU A 162 -16.39 -8.00 20.46
CA LEU A 162 -15.15 -7.35 20.95
C LEU A 162 -15.44 -6.09 21.79
N THR A 163 -16.09 -6.31 22.93
CA THR A 163 -16.21 -5.33 24.01
C THR A 163 -15.26 -5.60 25.17
N SER A 164 -14.19 -6.37 24.96
CA SER A 164 -13.18 -6.58 26.01
C SER A 164 -12.22 -5.39 26.07
N ALA A 165 -12.24 -4.66 27.18
CA ALA A 165 -11.34 -3.55 27.52
C ALA A 165 -9.83 -3.91 27.58
N SER A 166 -9.46 -5.15 27.29
CA SER A 166 -8.08 -5.61 27.12
C SER A 166 -7.67 -5.38 25.67
N GLY A 167 -6.63 -4.57 25.45
CA GLY A 167 -6.13 -4.18 24.12
C GLY A 167 -5.77 -5.34 23.18
N VAL A 168 -5.33 -5.01 21.96
CA VAL A 168 -5.03 -6.01 20.92
C VAL A 168 -3.87 -6.91 21.36
N THR A 169 -4.06 -8.23 21.30
CA THR A 169 -2.99 -9.21 21.51
C THR A 169 -2.54 -9.79 20.17
N MET A 170 -1.35 -10.37 20.10
CA MET A 170 -0.89 -11.05 18.89
C MET A 170 -1.82 -12.21 18.50
N ASP A 171 -2.40 -12.91 19.49
CA ASP A 171 -3.34 -13.99 19.23
C ASP A 171 -4.66 -13.47 18.65
N SER A 172 -5.19 -12.34 19.16
CA SER A 172 -6.40 -11.74 18.59
C SER A 172 -6.17 -11.16 17.19
N LEU A 173 -4.96 -10.65 16.93
CA LEU A 173 -4.54 -10.20 15.61
C LEU A 173 -4.44 -11.37 14.62
N LYS A 174 -3.78 -12.46 15.03
CA LYS A 174 -3.72 -13.70 14.23
C LYS A 174 -5.10 -14.23 13.89
N GLN A 175 -6.01 -14.31 14.86
CA GLN A 175 -7.37 -14.77 14.64
C GLN A 175 -8.12 -13.88 13.64
N THR A 176 -7.92 -12.56 13.71
CA THR A 176 -8.54 -11.63 12.76
C THR A 176 -8.00 -11.87 11.35
N ILE A 177 -6.67 -11.98 11.18
CA ILE A 177 -6.05 -12.24 9.88
C ILE A 177 -6.45 -13.62 9.34
N ASP A 178 -6.48 -14.65 10.20
CA ASP A 178 -6.87 -16.02 9.83
C ASP A 178 -8.31 -16.09 9.35
N ALA A 179 -9.24 -15.40 10.03
CA ALA A 179 -10.64 -15.35 9.62
C ALA A 179 -10.82 -14.71 8.24
N GLU A 180 -10.15 -13.58 7.98
CA GLU A 180 -10.25 -12.87 6.70
C GLU A 180 -9.55 -13.62 5.57
N LEU A 181 -8.32 -14.10 5.79
CA LEU A 181 -7.54 -14.81 4.78
C LEU A 181 -7.98 -16.27 4.56
N GLY A 182 -8.56 -16.91 5.57
CA GLY A 182 -9.05 -18.29 5.48
C GLY A 182 -10.12 -18.46 4.42
N SER A 183 -10.96 -17.44 4.22
CA SER A 183 -11.95 -17.38 3.14
C SER A 183 -11.31 -17.44 1.73
N LEU A 184 -10.05 -17.04 1.62
CA LEU A 184 -9.26 -17.03 0.38
C LEU A 184 -8.38 -18.28 0.21
N GLY A 185 -8.48 -19.24 1.15
CA GLY A 185 -7.74 -20.50 1.15
C GLY A 185 -6.31 -20.39 1.70
N PHE A 186 -6.02 -19.36 2.49
CA PHE A 186 -4.75 -19.28 3.24
C PHE A 186 -4.89 -20.01 4.58
N GLU A 187 -3.76 -20.53 5.06
CA GLU A 187 -3.65 -21.15 6.38
C GLU A 187 -2.38 -20.67 7.10
N GLU A 188 -2.40 -20.57 8.43
CA GLU A 188 -1.18 -20.26 9.21
C GLU A 188 -0.12 -21.34 8.98
N SER A 189 1.02 -20.93 8.42
CA SER A 189 2.09 -21.85 8.05
C SER A 189 3.14 -21.96 9.15
N LYS A 190 3.09 -23.05 9.94
CA LYS A 190 4.15 -23.35 10.94
C LYS A 190 5.57 -23.39 10.36
N ARG A 191 5.70 -23.62 9.05
CA ARG A 191 6.98 -23.65 8.35
C ARG A 191 7.61 -22.26 8.19
N TYR A 192 6.79 -21.25 7.97
CA TYR A 192 7.23 -19.87 7.70
C TYR A 192 6.99 -18.95 8.90
N SER A 193 6.08 -19.30 9.80
CA SER A 193 5.78 -18.52 10.99
C SER A 193 6.88 -18.62 12.05
N SER A 194 6.99 -17.58 12.86
CA SER A 194 7.67 -17.60 14.16
C SER A 194 6.74 -17.08 15.26
N LYS A 195 7.19 -17.11 16.52
CA LYS A 195 6.37 -16.67 17.66
C LYS A 195 5.85 -15.24 17.50
N THR A 196 6.66 -14.35 16.93
CA THR A 196 6.36 -12.91 16.79
C THR A 196 6.00 -12.50 15.37
N TYR A 197 6.10 -13.40 14.39
CA TYR A 197 5.81 -13.12 12.98
C TYR A 197 4.95 -14.26 12.42
N PRO A 198 3.60 -14.16 12.50
CA PRO A 198 2.71 -15.11 11.83
C PRO A 198 2.79 -14.91 10.31
N ILE A 199 2.91 -16.02 9.58
CA ILE A 199 2.75 -16.06 8.12
C ILE A 199 1.61 -17.00 7.79
N PHE A 200 0.66 -16.47 7.03
CA PHE A 200 -0.40 -17.22 6.39
C PHE A 200 0.03 -17.52 4.96
N SER A 201 -0.25 -18.72 4.45
CA SER A 201 0.15 -19.09 3.10
C SER A 201 -0.86 -19.96 2.39
N LYS A 202 -0.88 -19.83 1.06
CA LYS A 202 -1.61 -20.65 0.10
C LYS A 202 -0.64 -21.12 -1.00
N ALA A 203 -0.83 -22.33 -1.51
CA ALA A 203 -0.01 -22.81 -2.63
C ALA A 203 -0.45 -22.12 -3.93
N LEU A 204 0.50 -21.56 -4.69
CA LEU A 204 0.27 -21.08 -6.06
C LEU A 204 0.67 -22.14 -7.08
N THR A 205 1.85 -22.73 -6.89
CA THR A 205 2.37 -23.84 -7.70
C THR A 205 3.06 -24.88 -6.79
N ASN A 206 3.64 -25.92 -7.39
CA ASN A 206 4.44 -26.89 -6.64
C ASN A 206 5.67 -26.28 -5.96
N GLU A 207 6.18 -25.18 -6.51
CA GLU A 207 7.42 -24.52 -6.10
C GLU A 207 7.20 -23.19 -5.38
N TYR A 208 6.05 -22.53 -5.62
CA TYR A 208 5.77 -21.19 -5.13
C TYR A 208 4.56 -21.14 -4.22
N MET A 209 4.69 -20.36 -3.15
CA MET A 209 3.62 -20.08 -2.19
C MET A 209 3.27 -18.59 -2.29
N LEU A 210 1.98 -18.28 -2.22
CA LEU A 210 1.50 -16.95 -1.86
C LEU A 210 1.45 -16.86 -0.34
N CYS A 211 1.99 -15.78 0.20
CA CYS A 211 2.10 -15.58 1.63
C CYS A 211 1.61 -14.19 2.02
N CYS A 212 1.04 -14.10 3.21
CA CYS A 212 0.67 -12.86 3.86
C CYS A 212 1.24 -12.85 5.27
N GLY A 213 1.89 -11.76 5.65
CA GLY A 213 2.39 -11.53 7.01
C GLY A 213 2.20 -10.08 7.40
N ILE A 214 2.59 -9.74 8.63
CA ILE A 214 2.55 -8.36 9.11
C ILE A 214 3.91 -7.71 8.80
N GLY A 215 3.94 -6.70 7.93
CA GLY A 215 5.16 -6.02 7.51
C GLY A 215 5.83 -5.23 8.64
N ASN A 216 5.06 -4.75 9.61
CA ASN A 216 5.51 -3.89 10.70
C ASN A 216 5.18 -4.49 12.09
N SER A 217 5.33 -5.81 12.25
CA SER A 217 4.91 -6.49 13.48
C SER A 217 5.61 -5.95 14.73
N ASP A 218 6.87 -5.50 14.60
CA ASP A 218 7.66 -4.94 15.70
C ASP A 218 6.99 -3.70 16.32
N ASP A 219 6.37 -2.85 15.50
CA ASP A 219 5.69 -1.63 15.95
C ASP A 219 4.38 -1.93 16.68
N ILE A 220 3.65 -2.95 16.22
CA ILE A 220 2.37 -3.35 16.81
C ILE A 220 2.57 -3.87 18.24
N PHE A 221 3.71 -4.50 18.54
CA PHE A 221 4.02 -4.94 19.90
C PHE A 221 4.23 -3.78 20.88
N LEU A 222 4.65 -2.61 20.39
CA LEU A 222 4.91 -1.44 21.23
C LEU A 222 3.65 -0.61 21.49
N GLN A 223 2.65 -0.67 20.60
CA GLN A 223 1.43 0.13 20.68
C GLN A 223 0.18 -0.69 20.28
N ALA A 224 -0.38 -1.41 21.24
CA ALA A 224 -1.49 -2.35 20.98
C ALA A 224 -2.86 -1.68 20.71
N ASN A 225 -3.02 -0.38 20.97
CA ASN A 225 -4.32 0.31 20.85
C ASN A 225 -4.34 1.38 19.76
N CYS A 226 -3.18 1.79 19.26
CA CYS A 226 -3.05 2.73 18.16
C CYS A 226 -1.74 2.44 17.43
N GLY A 227 -1.66 2.78 16.15
CA GLY A 227 -0.44 2.55 15.38
C GLY A 227 -0.72 2.36 13.92
N ARG A 228 0.12 1.56 13.27
CA ARG A 228 -0.02 1.20 11.85
C ARG A 228 -0.09 -0.31 11.71
N ILE A 229 -0.81 -0.78 10.71
CA ILE A 229 -0.83 -2.18 10.26
C ILE A 229 -0.59 -2.19 8.75
N ASN A 230 0.38 -2.97 8.30
CA ASN A 230 0.56 -3.25 6.89
C ASN A 230 0.65 -4.76 6.67
N LEU A 231 -0.29 -5.31 5.90
CA LEU A 231 -0.24 -6.69 5.46
C LEU A 231 0.69 -6.79 4.25
N ALA A 232 1.77 -7.53 4.42
CA ALA A 232 2.76 -7.78 3.37
C ALA A 232 2.40 -9.06 2.62
N PHE A 233 1.75 -8.89 1.46
CA PHE A 233 1.53 -9.98 0.51
C PHE A 233 2.80 -10.22 -0.30
N HIS A 234 3.21 -11.48 -0.43
CA HIS A 234 4.41 -11.83 -1.15
C HIS A 234 4.34 -13.25 -1.73
N ILE A 235 4.95 -13.44 -2.89
CA ILE A 235 5.17 -14.74 -3.50
C ILE A 235 6.55 -15.22 -3.06
N ARG A 236 6.69 -16.46 -2.60
CA ARG A 236 7.98 -17.02 -2.17
C ARG A 236 8.22 -18.42 -2.69
N GLU A 237 9.49 -18.76 -2.91
CA GLU A 237 9.89 -20.14 -3.12
C GLU A 237 9.56 -20.97 -1.87
N LYS A 238 8.91 -22.11 -2.08
CA LYS A 238 8.58 -23.08 -1.03
C LYS A 238 9.81 -23.52 -0.26
N SER A 239 10.98 -23.59 -0.91
CA SER A 239 12.26 -23.97 -0.29
C SER A 239 12.74 -22.97 0.76
N PHE A 240 12.42 -21.68 0.61
CA PHE A 240 12.89 -20.59 1.46
C PHE A 240 12.07 -20.51 2.76
N ARG A 241 12.72 -20.68 3.93
CA ARG A 241 12.04 -20.82 5.23
C ARG A 241 12.10 -19.59 6.14
N LYS A 242 12.80 -18.51 5.77
CA LYS A 242 12.95 -17.33 6.65
C LYS A 242 11.58 -16.74 6.98
N ALA A 243 11.32 -16.53 8.27
CA ALA A 243 10.04 -16.03 8.76
C ALA A 243 9.87 -14.53 8.52
N LYS A 244 10.93 -13.75 8.75
CA LYS A 244 10.91 -12.31 8.52
C LYS A 244 11.36 -12.00 7.10
N VAL A 245 10.49 -11.37 6.33
CA VAL A 245 10.87 -10.62 5.14
C VAL A 245 11.26 -9.23 5.63
N GLU A 246 12.55 -8.94 5.66
CA GLU A 246 13.02 -7.59 6.00
C GLU A 246 12.82 -6.72 4.77
N VAL A 247 11.97 -5.70 4.88
CA VAL A 247 11.80 -4.70 3.82
C VAL A 247 12.61 -3.48 4.26
N SER A 248 13.90 -3.48 3.95
CA SER A 248 14.78 -2.34 4.20
C SER A 248 15.23 -1.79 2.85
N PRO A 249 14.94 -0.52 2.51
CA PRO A 249 15.39 0.10 1.26
C PRO A 249 16.92 0.28 1.20
N HIS A 250 17.65 -0.04 2.28
CA HIS A 250 19.10 0.20 2.39
C HIS A 250 19.89 -1.06 2.76
N THR A 251 19.29 -2.25 2.65
CA THR A 251 19.99 -3.49 2.98
C THR A 251 19.64 -4.54 1.94
N GLU A 252 20.65 -5.09 1.25
CA GLU A 252 20.46 -6.29 0.44
C GLU A 252 19.85 -7.37 1.34
N VAL A 253 18.55 -7.63 1.12
CA VAL A 253 17.82 -8.60 1.91
C VAL A 253 18.32 -9.97 1.49
N SER A 254 19.08 -10.64 2.35
CA SER A 254 19.52 -12.02 2.09
C SER A 254 18.31 -12.89 1.73
N GLY A 255 18.32 -13.46 0.53
CA GLY A 255 17.22 -14.25 -0.02
C GLY A 255 16.17 -13.45 -0.79
N SER A 256 16.41 -12.18 -1.16
CA SER A 256 15.50 -11.38 -1.99
C SER A 256 15.19 -12.07 -3.32
N GLU A 257 16.09 -12.88 -3.87
CA GLU A 257 15.88 -13.71 -5.05
C GLU A 257 14.89 -14.87 -4.85
N LYS A 258 14.46 -15.09 -3.60
CA LYS A 258 13.55 -16.16 -3.19
C LYS A 258 12.13 -15.69 -2.92
N PHE A 259 11.86 -14.39 -3.01
CA PHE A 259 10.52 -13.86 -2.86
C PHE A 259 10.27 -12.60 -3.71
N LEU A 260 9.01 -12.23 -3.83
CA LEU A 260 8.51 -11.05 -4.51
C LEU A 260 7.41 -10.43 -3.65
N ILE A 261 7.54 -9.17 -3.26
CA ILE A 261 6.51 -8.42 -2.51
C ILE A 261 5.48 -7.88 -3.51
N LEU A 262 4.21 -7.93 -3.12
CA LEU A 262 3.08 -7.40 -3.88
C LEU A 262 2.50 -6.20 -3.11
N ASP A 263 2.88 -4.98 -3.50
CA ASP A 263 2.34 -3.76 -2.90
C ASP A 263 1.00 -3.37 -3.53
N ILE A 264 -0.03 -4.13 -3.17
CA ILE A 264 -1.37 -3.99 -3.76
C ILE A 264 -2.09 -2.73 -3.25
N CYS A 265 -1.69 -2.19 -2.10
CA CYS A 265 -2.24 -0.94 -1.57
C CYS A 265 -1.92 0.26 -2.48
N ALA A 266 -0.90 0.17 -3.34
CA ALA A 266 -0.57 1.20 -4.32
C ALA A 266 -1.54 1.28 -5.51
N ILE A 267 -2.37 0.25 -5.73
CA ILE A 267 -3.30 0.20 -6.86
C ILE A 267 -4.42 1.23 -6.72
N VAL A 268 -4.92 1.44 -5.51
CA VAL A 268 -5.97 2.41 -5.21
C VAL A 268 -5.34 3.64 -4.55
N PRO A 269 -5.40 4.82 -5.17
CA PRO A 269 -4.97 6.07 -4.56
C PRO A 269 -5.48 6.24 -3.13
N TYR A 270 -4.60 6.66 -2.22
CA TYR A 270 -4.93 6.93 -0.81
C TYR A 270 -5.42 5.73 0.02
N PHE A 271 -5.43 4.52 -0.53
CA PHE A 271 -5.88 3.34 0.20
C PHE A 271 -5.02 3.04 1.42
N ALA A 272 -3.69 3.04 1.25
CA ALA A 272 -2.75 2.85 2.36
C ALA A 272 -2.92 3.93 3.43
N ASP A 273 -3.10 5.20 3.04
CA ASP A 273 -3.32 6.30 3.97
C ASP A 273 -4.63 6.13 4.76
N ALA A 274 -5.68 5.61 4.10
CA ALA A 274 -6.98 5.36 4.72
C ALA A 274 -7.00 4.14 5.65
N TYR A 275 -6.23 3.09 5.34
CA TYR A 275 -6.37 1.76 5.95
C TYR A 275 -5.06 1.18 6.52
N ALA A 276 -4.02 1.98 6.71
CA ALA A 276 -2.83 1.56 7.45
C ALA A 276 -2.88 2.00 8.93
N SER A 277 -3.32 3.22 9.22
CA SER A 277 -3.32 3.76 10.58
C SER A 277 -4.59 3.39 11.34
N PHE A 278 -4.47 3.06 12.62
CA PHE A 278 -5.61 2.76 13.50
C PHE A 278 -5.43 3.42 14.87
N SER A 279 -6.56 3.76 15.49
CA SER A 279 -6.66 4.36 16.82
C SER A 279 -7.47 3.51 17.80
N SER A 280 -8.00 2.37 17.34
CA SER A 280 -8.77 1.41 18.13
C SER A 280 -8.63 -0.03 17.60
N PRO A 281 -8.94 -1.06 18.43
CA PRO A 281 -9.02 -2.45 17.97
C PRO A 281 -10.03 -2.67 16.82
N GLN A 282 -11.12 -1.91 16.79
CA GLN A 282 -12.14 -1.97 15.74
C GLN A 282 -11.59 -1.43 14.42
N GLU A 283 -10.88 -0.30 14.45
CA GLU A 283 -10.19 0.22 13.27
C GLU A 283 -9.08 -0.70 12.78
N LEU A 284 -8.37 -1.40 13.67
CA LEU A 284 -7.38 -2.40 13.27
C LEU A 284 -8.03 -3.54 12.46
N LYS A 285 -9.17 -4.06 12.92
CA LYS A 285 -9.94 -5.08 12.19
C LYS A 285 -10.44 -4.57 10.84
N LEU A 286 -11.02 -3.36 10.83
CA LEU A 286 -11.44 -2.69 9.61
C LEU A 286 -10.28 -2.60 8.61
N ASN A 287 -9.10 -2.18 9.06
CA ASN A 287 -7.91 -2.03 8.23
C ASN A 287 -7.42 -3.36 7.65
N ILE A 288 -7.38 -4.43 8.45
CA ILE A 288 -7.04 -5.78 7.98
C ILE A 288 -8.04 -6.22 6.92
N LYS A 289 -9.33 -6.08 7.19
CA LYS A 289 -10.40 -6.48 6.27
C LYS A 289 -10.35 -5.69 4.97
N ALA A 290 -10.11 -4.37 5.03
CA ALA A 290 -9.94 -3.54 3.86
C ALA A 290 -8.77 -4.05 3.00
N GLN A 291 -7.59 -4.23 3.60
CA GLN A 291 -6.40 -4.69 2.88
C GLN A 291 -6.60 -6.07 2.24
N VAL A 292 -7.23 -7.02 2.95
CA VAL A 292 -7.59 -8.34 2.40
C VAL A 292 -8.65 -8.23 1.30
N THR A 293 -9.61 -7.33 1.44
CA THR A 293 -10.65 -7.09 0.42
C THR A 293 -10.05 -6.56 -0.87
N LEU A 294 -9.18 -5.54 -0.78
CA LEU A 294 -8.46 -5.02 -1.94
C LEU A 294 -7.57 -6.12 -2.56
N PHE A 295 -6.84 -6.87 -1.74
CA PHE A 295 -6.06 -8.01 -2.20
C PHE A 295 -6.90 -9.00 -3.00
N ASN A 296 -8.07 -9.38 -2.49
CA ASN A 296 -8.96 -10.32 -3.15
C ASN A 296 -9.53 -9.77 -4.46
N LEU A 297 -9.94 -8.50 -4.49
CA LEU A 297 -10.48 -7.86 -5.70
C LEU A 297 -9.47 -7.88 -6.85
N VAL A 298 -8.20 -7.64 -6.57
CA VAL A 298 -7.14 -7.60 -7.59
C VAL A 298 -6.61 -9.00 -7.88
N PHE A 299 -6.18 -9.73 -6.84
CA PHE A 299 -5.42 -10.95 -7.01
C PHE A 299 -6.28 -12.12 -7.48
N ARG A 300 -7.57 -12.16 -7.17
CA ARG A 300 -8.45 -13.26 -7.59
C ARG A 300 -8.54 -13.38 -9.12
N GLU A 301 -8.53 -12.25 -9.82
CA GLU A 301 -8.54 -12.22 -11.28
C GLU A 301 -7.16 -12.60 -11.87
N LEU A 302 -6.08 -12.26 -11.16
CA LEU A 302 -4.69 -12.50 -11.59
C LEU A 302 -4.12 -13.86 -11.16
N GLU A 303 -4.72 -14.56 -10.20
CA GLU A 303 -4.13 -15.73 -9.55
C GLU A 303 -3.72 -16.81 -10.57
N GLY A 304 -4.56 -17.08 -11.57
CA GLY A 304 -4.28 -18.05 -12.63
C GLY A 304 -3.12 -17.64 -13.54
N GLU A 305 -3.05 -16.37 -13.92
CA GLU A 305 -1.97 -15.83 -14.76
C GLU A 305 -0.63 -15.81 -14.03
N VAL A 306 -0.64 -15.40 -12.76
CA VAL A 306 0.53 -15.44 -11.88
C VAL A 306 1.03 -16.88 -11.75
N ALA A 307 0.13 -17.83 -11.44
CA ALA A 307 0.50 -19.25 -11.31
C ALA A 307 1.07 -19.83 -12.62
N ALA A 308 0.49 -19.48 -13.77
CA ALA A 308 0.97 -19.91 -15.08
C ALA A 308 2.37 -19.35 -15.40
N LEU A 309 2.61 -18.05 -15.13
CA LEU A 309 3.93 -17.44 -15.31
C LEU A 309 4.98 -18.11 -14.43
N LEU A 310 4.66 -18.39 -13.17
CA LEU A 310 5.56 -19.05 -12.24
C LEU A 310 5.88 -20.48 -12.70
N ALA A 311 4.87 -21.26 -13.09
CA ALA A 311 5.03 -22.64 -13.54
C ALA A 311 5.83 -22.77 -14.86
N ALA A 312 5.71 -21.80 -15.77
CA ALA A 312 6.46 -21.79 -17.03
C ALA A 312 7.96 -21.48 -16.85
N ASN A 313 8.36 -20.99 -15.67
CA ASN A 313 9.73 -20.61 -15.34
C ASN A 313 10.30 -21.40 -14.14
N SER A 314 9.60 -22.49 -13.76
CA SER A 314 10.03 -23.53 -12.81
C SER A 314 10.93 -24.56 -13.48
#